data_AF-A0A348N718-F1
#
_entry.id   AF-A0A348N718-F1
#
_cell.length_a   1.000
_cell.length_b   1.000
_cell.length_c   1.000
_cell.angle_alpha   90.00
_cell.angle_beta   90.00
_cell.angle_gamma   90.00
#
_symmetry.space_group_name_H-M   'P 1'
#
loop_
_entity.id
_entity.type
_entity.pdbx_description
1 polymer ?
#
loop_
_entity_poly.entity_id
_entity_poly.type
_entity_poly.pdbx_seq_one_letter_code
_entity_poly.pdbx_strand_id
1 'polypeptide(L)'
;MKKSNTGKKVYVVFVAIISLVVMIIGLAATKNIGRSESDVNKEESLRKLSKMVERIEPKESEPVKAIVSSTDKANISRELPDINSHEVVVTPKTGNYVEIYSSPEKAGKEKDGWLTETAEKFNNNGGITVNGVQYNVLIRNVSSGQSVDYISSGKAVPDAFTPSSDLWKLMLDADGVKST
;
A
#
# COMPACT_ATOMS: atom_id res chain seq x y z
N MET A 1 25.03 59.63 -32.60
CA MET A 1 26.14 58.71 -32.30
C MET A 1 25.77 57.84 -31.10
N LYS A 2 25.44 56.55 -31.29
CA LYS A 2 25.07 55.63 -30.20
C LYS A 2 26.20 54.60 -30.05
N LYS A 3 27.13 54.87 -29.12
CA LYS A 3 28.31 54.03 -28.88
C LYS A 3 27.85 52.64 -28.44
N SER A 4 28.18 51.60 -29.20
CA SER A 4 27.72 50.23 -28.91
C SER A 4 28.43 49.70 -27.66
N ASN A 5 27.63 49.37 -26.65
CA ASN A 5 28.07 48.86 -25.35
C ASN A 5 28.46 47.36 -25.40
N THR A 6 28.89 46.86 -26.56
CA THR A 6 29.09 45.42 -26.83
C THR A 6 30.12 44.80 -25.89
N GLY A 7 31.23 45.49 -25.58
CA GLY A 7 32.23 44.99 -24.62
C GLY A 7 31.71 44.88 -23.18
N LYS A 8 30.83 45.80 -22.75
CA LYS A 8 30.21 45.73 -21.41
C LYS A 8 29.20 44.58 -21.32
N LYS A 9 28.47 44.29 -22.41
CA LYS A 9 27.53 43.16 -22.45
C LYS A 9 28.26 41.81 -22.41
N VAL A 10 29.38 41.67 -23.12
CA VAL A 10 30.19 40.44 -23.08
C VAL A 10 30.80 40.21 -21.71
N TYR A 11 31.29 41.26 -21.04
CA TYR A 11 31.81 41.17 -19.68
C TYR A 11 30.73 40.75 -18.66
N VAL A 12 29.52 41.32 -18.76
CA VAL A 12 28.40 40.95 -17.88
C VAL A 12 27.97 39.50 -18.08
N VAL A 13 27.95 39.01 -19.33
CA VAL A 13 27.63 37.60 -19.62
C VAL A 13 28.71 36.67 -19.06
N PHE A 14 29.99 37.03 -19.18
CA PHE A 14 31.09 36.22 -18.65
C PHE A 14 31.07 36.12 -17.13
N VAL A 15 30.80 37.23 -16.43
CA VAL A 15 30.64 37.25 -14.96
C VAL A 15 29.42 36.41 -14.52
N ALA A 16 28.32 36.45 -15.26
CA ALA A 16 27.12 35.66 -14.97
C ALA A 16 27.35 34.14 -15.15
N ILE A 17 28.16 33.74 -16.12
CA ILE A 17 28.52 32.32 -16.30
C ILE A 17 29.41 31.84 -15.16
N ILE A 18 30.39 32.66 -14.75
CA ILE A 18 31.27 32.33 -13.62
C ILE A 18 30.48 32.21 -12.32
N SER A 19 29.53 33.11 -12.06
CA SER A 19 28.72 33.02 -10.84
C SER A 19 27.85 31.77 -10.83
N LEU A 20 27.31 31.34 -11.99
CA LEU A 20 26.56 30.10 -12.11
C LEU A 20 27.42 28.86 -11.81
N VAL A 21 28.66 28.83 -12.32
CA VAL A 21 29.61 27.73 -12.05
C VAL A 21 29.97 27.65 -10.57
N VAL A 22 30.24 28.79 -9.94
CA VAL A 22 30.53 28.85 -8.49
C VAL A 22 29.32 28.37 -7.68
N MET A 23 28.10 28.70 -8.11
CA MET A 23 26.87 28.25 -7.44
C MET A 23 26.66 26.74 -7.54
N ILE A 24 26.96 26.13 -8.70
CA ILE A 24 26.88 24.67 -8.90
C ILE A 24 27.93 23.94 -8.04
N ILE A 25 29.15 24.45 -7.99
CA ILE A 25 30.21 23.90 -7.13
C ILE A 25 29.85 24.05 -5.65
N GLY A 26 29.29 25.21 -5.26
CA GLY A 26 28.80 25.46 -3.91
C GLY A 26 27.70 24.47 -3.50
N LEU A 27 26.72 24.23 -4.38
CA LEU A 27 25.66 23.23 -4.16
C LEU A 27 26.20 21.79 -4.10
N ALA A 28 27.21 21.46 -4.91
CA ALA A 28 27.85 20.14 -4.87
C ALA A 28 28.65 19.93 -3.58
N ALA A 29 29.37 20.96 -3.11
CA ALA A 29 30.16 20.91 -1.88
C ALA A 29 29.28 20.93 -0.60
N THR A 30 28.14 21.61 -0.64
CA THR A 30 27.19 21.69 0.49
C THR A 30 26.18 20.56 0.53
N LYS A 31 26.03 19.76 -0.53
CA LYS A 31 25.10 18.61 -0.59
C LYS A 31 25.31 17.56 0.51
N ASN A 32 26.48 17.57 1.18
CA ASN A 32 26.82 16.70 2.30
C ASN A 32 26.99 17.42 3.65
N ILE A 33 26.88 18.75 3.71
CA ILE A 33 27.02 19.50 4.96
C ILE A 33 25.63 19.64 5.59
N GLY A 34 25.35 18.81 6.60
CA GLY A 34 24.10 18.82 7.35
C GLY A 34 23.17 17.63 7.07
N ARG A 35 23.56 16.68 6.22
CA ARG A 35 22.93 15.34 6.25
C ARG A 35 23.41 14.63 7.51
N SER A 36 22.56 14.62 8.53
CA SER A 36 22.58 13.56 9.52
C SER A 36 22.55 12.23 8.76
N GLU A 37 23.44 11.29 9.08
CA GLU A 37 23.46 9.91 8.58
C GLU A 37 22.23 9.13 9.07
N SER A 38 21.03 9.70 8.90
CA SER A 38 19.74 9.08 9.20
C SER A 38 19.08 8.52 7.94
N ASP A 39 19.86 8.25 6.88
CA ASP A 39 19.45 7.25 5.91
C ASP A 39 19.67 5.91 6.62
N VAL A 40 18.58 5.38 7.18
CA VAL A 40 18.50 4.07 7.84
C VAL A 40 19.17 3.03 6.94
N ASN A 41 20.46 2.77 7.17
CA ASN A 41 21.19 1.77 6.42
C ASN A 41 20.55 0.42 6.78
N LYS A 42 20.09 -0.31 5.77
CA LYS A 42 19.54 -1.67 5.90
C LYS A 42 20.45 -2.55 6.77
N GLU A 43 21.77 -2.41 6.64
CA GLU A 43 22.76 -3.15 7.43
C GLU A 43 22.74 -2.78 8.93
N GLU A 44 22.54 -1.50 9.26
CA GLU A 44 22.44 -1.06 10.66
C GLU A 44 21.13 -1.56 11.31
N SER A 45 20.04 -1.51 10.55
CA SER A 45 18.75 -2.05 10.99
C SER A 45 18.80 -3.56 11.21
N LEU A 46 19.44 -4.30 10.29
CA LEU A 46 19.67 -5.73 10.45
C LEU A 46 20.53 -6.03 11.68
N ARG A 47 21.61 -5.27 11.91
CA ARG A 47 22.43 -5.43 13.13
C ARG A 47 21.64 -5.17 14.41
N LYS A 48 20.76 -4.17 14.41
CA LYS A 48 19.93 -3.84 15.56
C LYS A 48 18.89 -4.95 15.82
N LEU A 49 18.27 -5.48 14.76
CA LEU A 49 17.38 -6.64 14.83
C LEU A 49 18.12 -7.88 15.35
N SER A 50 19.31 -8.19 14.81
CA SER A 50 20.11 -9.33 15.28
C SER A 50 20.45 -9.23 16.77
N LYS A 51 20.84 -8.04 17.26
CA LYS A 51 21.08 -7.82 18.69
C LYS A 51 19.83 -7.99 19.56
N MET A 52 18.67 -7.58 19.05
CA MET A 52 17.40 -7.77 19.75
C MET A 52 17.02 -9.26 19.83
N VAL A 53 17.21 -10.00 18.73
CA VAL A 53 16.96 -11.45 18.65
C VAL A 53 17.94 -12.25 19.50
N GLU A 54 19.22 -11.87 19.53
CA GLU A 54 20.24 -12.53 20.37
C GLU A 54 19.92 -12.36 21.86
N ARG A 55 19.44 -11.18 22.27
CA ARG A 55 19.08 -10.88 23.66
C ARG A 55 17.91 -11.72 24.19
N ILE A 56 17.03 -12.19 23.31
CA ILE A 56 15.87 -13.01 23.70
C ILE A 56 16.17 -14.52 23.71
N GLU A 57 17.40 -14.93 23.36
CA GLU A 57 17.87 -16.33 23.32
C GLU A 57 16.76 -17.32 22.92
N PRO A 58 16.19 -17.17 21.70
CA PRO A 58 15.02 -17.93 21.33
C PRO A 58 15.40 -19.41 21.24
N LYS A 59 14.77 -20.23 22.10
CA LYS A 59 14.91 -21.67 22.03
C LYS A 59 13.94 -22.18 20.97
N GLU A 60 14.48 -22.67 19.86
CA GLU A 60 13.68 -23.44 18.90
C GLU A 60 13.27 -24.75 19.57
N SER A 61 11.98 -24.91 19.82
CA SER A 61 11.39 -26.18 20.27
C SER A 61 10.75 -26.87 19.09
N GLU A 62 10.73 -28.20 19.09
CA GLU A 62 9.85 -28.93 18.18
C GLU A 62 8.41 -28.46 18.38
N PRO A 63 7.69 -28.08 17.31
CA PRO A 63 6.31 -27.62 17.43
C PRO A 63 5.47 -28.76 18.02
N VAL A 64 5.00 -28.58 19.25
CA VAL A 64 4.04 -29.49 19.86
C VAL A 64 2.76 -29.37 19.03
N LYS A 65 2.24 -30.50 18.52
CA LYS A 65 0.96 -30.52 17.79
C LYS A 65 -0.09 -29.76 18.60
N ALA A 66 -0.54 -28.62 18.09
CA ALA A 66 -1.73 -27.97 18.62
C ALA A 66 -2.89 -28.95 18.53
N ILE A 67 -3.75 -29.00 19.56
CA ILE A 67 -4.94 -29.87 19.59
C ILE A 67 -5.89 -29.53 18.42
N VAL A 68 -5.75 -28.33 17.86
CA VAL A 68 -6.36 -27.88 16.61
C VAL A 68 -5.27 -27.66 15.55
N SER A 69 -5.21 -28.55 14.56
CA SER A 69 -4.42 -28.34 13.35
C SER A 69 -5.16 -27.39 12.42
N SER A 70 -5.12 -26.09 12.73
CA SER A 70 -5.70 -25.03 11.89
C SER A 70 -4.83 -24.69 10.66
N THR A 71 -3.78 -25.47 10.39
CA THR A 71 -2.86 -25.25 9.26
C THR A 71 -3.38 -25.85 7.94
N ASP A 72 -4.38 -26.74 8.01
CA ASP A 72 -5.02 -27.24 6.79
C ASP A 72 -5.97 -26.17 6.25
N LYS A 73 -5.65 -25.56 5.11
CA LYS A 73 -6.50 -24.56 4.42
C LYS A 73 -7.95 -25.04 4.21
N ALA A 74 -8.13 -26.35 4.03
CA ALA A 74 -9.44 -26.99 3.93
C ALA A 74 -10.23 -26.98 5.26
N ASN A 75 -9.52 -26.96 6.39
CA ASN A 75 -10.12 -26.81 7.71
C ASN A 75 -10.50 -25.35 7.97
N ILE A 76 -9.61 -24.40 7.66
CA ILE A 76 -9.89 -22.95 7.75
C ILE A 76 -11.15 -22.58 6.94
N SER A 77 -11.26 -23.07 5.70
CA SER A 77 -12.46 -22.85 4.85
C SER A 77 -13.77 -23.33 5.51
N ARG A 78 -13.73 -24.37 6.34
CA ARG A 78 -14.94 -24.91 6.98
C ARG A 78 -15.30 -24.16 8.26
N GLU A 79 -14.30 -23.64 8.96
CA GLU A 79 -14.46 -22.91 10.22
C GLU A 79 -14.91 -21.46 10.02
N LEU A 80 -14.52 -20.83 8.90
CA LEU A 80 -14.95 -19.47 8.60
C LEU A 80 -16.48 -19.39 8.48
N PRO A 81 -17.12 -18.28 8.88
CA PRO A 81 -18.54 -18.06 8.58
C PRO A 81 -18.79 -17.93 7.07
N ASP A 82 -20.06 -17.83 6.69
CA ASP A 82 -20.41 -17.43 5.32
C ASP A 82 -20.00 -15.98 5.10
N ILE A 83 -19.44 -15.64 3.92
CA ILE A 83 -19.02 -14.27 3.63
C ILE A 83 -20.17 -13.27 3.75
N ASN A 84 -21.40 -13.69 3.47
CA ASN A 84 -22.60 -12.87 3.56
C ASN A 84 -22.98 -12.49 4.99
N SER A 85 -22.32 -13.05 6.01
CA SER A 85 -22.48 -12.59 7.40
C SER A 85 -21.84 -11.22 7.65
N HIS A 86 -20.95 -10.77 6.76
CA HIS A 86 -20.27 -9.48 6.88
C HIS A 86 -21.09 -8.36 6.26
N GLU A 87 -21.05 -7.20 6.90
CA GLU A 87 -21.78 -6.01 6.46
C GLU A 87 -21.28 -5.55 5.07
N VAL A 88 -22.23 -5.32 4.17
CA VAL A 88 -22.00 -4.62 2.90
C VAL A 88 -22.19 -3.13 3.18
N VAL A 89 -21.09 -2.37 3.13
CA VAL A 89 -21.10 -0.92 3.39
C VAL A 89 -21.48 -0.12 2.15
N VAL A 90 -21.22 -0.65 0.95
CA VAL A 90 -21.66 -0.05 -0.31
C VAL A 90 -22.36 -1.09 -1.16
N THR A 91 -23.64 -0.85 -1.44
CA THR A 91 -24.49 -1.76 -2.22
C THR A 91 -24.48 -1.37 -3.70
N PRO A 92 -24.29 -2.33 -4.63
CA PRO A 92 -24.40 -2.07 -6.06
C PRO A 92 -25.85 -1.86 -6.48
N LYS A 93 -26.08 -1.13 -7.58
CA LYS A 93 -27.43 -0.92 -8.14
C LYS A 93 -27.80 -1.93 -9.22
N THR A 94 -26.81 -2.63 -9.76
CA THR A 94 -26.95 -3.63 -10.83
C THR A 94 -26.48 -4.99 -10.32
N GLY A 95 -26.88 -6.06 -11.02
CA GLY A 95 -26.43 -7.41 -10.70
C GLY A 95 -24.97 -7.70 -11.07
N ASN A 96 -24.33 -6.83 -11.87
CA ASN A 96 -22.92 -6.96 -12.24
C ASN A 96 -22.11 -5.95 -11.43
N TYR A 97 -21.20 -6.45 -10.61
CA TYR A 97 -20.38 -5.61 -9.75
C TYR A 97 -19.00 -6.21 -9.53
N VAL A 98 -18.09 -5.34 -9.13
CA VAL A 98 -16.77 -5.69 -8.59
C VAL A 98 -16.87 -5.67 -7.07
N GLU A 99 -16.56 -6.79 -6.42
CA GLU A 99 -16.55 -6.88 -4.95
C GLU A 99 -15.16 -6.52 -4.41
N ILE A 100 -15.15 -5.58 -3.45
CA ILE A 100 -13.95 -5.15 -2.75
C ILE A 100 -14.09 -5.49 -1.27
N TYR A 101 -13.14 -6.28 -0.74
CA TYR A 101 -13.00 -6.44 0.70
C TYR A 101 -12.13 -5.31 1.24
N SER A 102 -12.68 -4.56 2.19
CA SER A 102 -11.98 -3.48 2.84
C SER A 102 -11.96 -3.68 4.35
N SER A 103 -10.82 -3.37 4.96
CA SER A 103 -10.72 -3.34 6.41
C SER A 103 -11.67 -2.31 7.00
N PRO A 104 -12.14 -2.49 8.25
CA PRO A 104 -13.07 -1.56 8.90
C PRO A 104 -12.59 -0.11 8.91
N GLU A 105 -11.28 0.11 9.03
CA GLU A 105 -10.66 1.44 9.07
C GLU A 105 -10.70 2.15 7.71
N LYS A 106 -10.73 1.38 6.61
CA LYS A 106 -10.81 1.89 5.23
C LYS A 106 -12.24 1.88 4.68
N ALA A 107 -13.11 1.07 5.28
CA ALA A 107 -14.55 0.98 5.01
C ALA A 107 -15.37 1.94 5.90
N GLY A 108 -14.73 2.97 6.45
CA GLY A 108 -15.32 3.90 7.42
C GLY A 108 -16.36 4.85 6.83
N LYS A 109 -16.77 5.81 7.65
CA LYS A 109 -17.68 6.90 7.28
C LYS A 109 -16.97 8.24 7.45
N GLU A 110 -17.50 9.27 6.79
CA GLU A 110 -16.98 10.64 6.86
C GLU A 110 -15.49 10.73 6.49
N LYS A 111 -14.63 11.18 7.40
CA LYS A 111 -13.19 11.40 7.14
C LYS A 111 -12.45 10.13 6.75
N ASP A 112 -12.87 8.99 7.28
CA ASP A 112 -12.29 7.67 6.98
C ASP A 112 -13.10 6.94 5.89
N GLY A 113 -14.15 7.57 5.37
CA GLY A 113 -15.07 7.01 4.37
C GLY A 113 -14.75 7.39 2.93
N TRP A 114 -13.54 7.85 2.62
CA TRP A 114 -13.22 8.26 1.25
C TRP A 114 -13.51 7.15 0.22
N LEU A 115 -13.14 5.91 0.54
CA LEU A 115 -13.36 4.76 -0.34
C LEU A 115 -14.86 4.46 -0.50
N THR A 116 -15.62 4.46 0.60
CA THR A 116 -17.06 4.20 0.60
C THR A 116 -17.83 5.29 -0.16
N GLU A 117 -17.56 6.56 0.14
CA GLU A 117 -18.15 7.70 -0.57
C GLU A 117 -17.84 7.70 -2.07
N THR A 118 -16.61 7.37 -2.44
CA THR A 118 -16.20 7.32 -3.85
C THR A 118 -16.94 6.22 -4.59
N ALA A 119 -17.05 5.02 -4.00
CA ALA A 119 -17.80 3.91 -4.57
C ALA A 119 -19.31 4.19 -4.65
N GLU A 120 -19.88 4.83 -3.64
CA GLU A 120 -21.29 5.27 -3.67
C GLU A 120 -21.53 6.28 -4.79
N LYS A 121 -20.68 7.31 -4.92
CA LYS A 121 -20.77 8.30 -6.00
C LYS A 121 -20.63 7.64 -7.37
N PHE A 122 -19.68 6.71 -7.52
CA PHE A 122 -19.50 5.93 -8.75
C PHE A 122 -20.78 5.16 -9.11
N ASN A 123 -21.34 4.41 -8.16
CA ASN A 123 -22.58 3.67 -8.35
C ASN A 123 -23.78 4.58 -8.65
N ASN A 124 -23.86 5.74 -7.99
CA ASN A 124 -24.92 6.72 -8.17
C ASN A 124 -24.87 7.38 -9.55
N ASN A 125 -23.67 7.56 -10.11
CA ASN A 125 -23.46 8.08 -11.46
C ASN A 125 -23.64 7.02 -12.56
N GLY A 126 -24.15 5.83 -12.23
CA GLY A 126 -24.39 4.76 -13.18
C GLY A 126 -23.17 3.86 -13.43
N GLY A 127 -22.15 3.91 -12.59
CA GLY A 127 -21.00 3.01 -12.68
C GLY A 127 -20.24 3.13 -14.00
N ILE A 128 -19.75 2.00 -14.51
CA ILE A 128 -19.04 1.93 -15.80
C ILE A 128 -19.71 0.94 -16.74
N THR A 129 -19.79 1.26 -18.03
CA THR A 129 -20.25 0.32 -19.04
C THR A 129 -19.06 -0.25 -19.80
N VAL A 130 -18.91 -1.58 -19.77
CA VAL A 130 -17.88 -2.32 -20.52
C VAL A 130 -18.60 -3.32 -21.41
N ASN A 131 -18.34 -3.29 -22.71
CA ASN A 131 -19.00 -4.17 -23.70
C ASN A 131 -20.54 -4.16 -23.63
N GLY A 132 -21.14 -3.01 -23.30
CA GLY A 132 -22.60 -2.86 -23.16
C GLY A 132 -23.18 -3.37 -21.84
N VAL A 133 -22.36 -3.87 -20.91
CA VAL A 133 -22.77 -4.30 -19.57
C VAL A 133 -22.38 -3.23 -18.55
N GLN A 134 -23.33 -2.82 -17.72
CA GLN A 134 -23.12 -1.84 -16.65
C GLN A 134 -22.61 -2.54 -15.38
N TYR A 135 -21.45 -2.10 -14.90
CA TYR A 135 -20.78 -2.59 -13.71
C TYR A 135 -20.77 -1.54 -12.60
N ASN A 136 -21.10 -2.00 -11.40
CA ASN A 136 -21.04 -1.24 -10.16
C ASN A 136 -19.95 -1.76 -9.23
N VAL A 137 -19.78 -1.13 -8.07
CA VAL A 137 -18.85 -1.56 -7.02
C VAL A 137 -19.66 -2.00 -5.80
N LEU A 138 -19.30 -3.13 -5.22
CA LEU A 138 -19.74 -3.57 -3.90
C LEU A 138 -18.55 -3.47 -2.95
N ILE A 139 -18.74 -2.85 -1.79
CA ILE A 139 -17.71 -2.85 -0.74
C ILE A 139 -18.26 -3.60 0.47
N ARG A 140 -17.50 -4.61 0.89
CA ARG A 140 -17.78 -5.41 2.08
C ARG A 140 -16.76 -5.10 3.16
N ASN A 141 -17.25 -4.89 4.37
CA ASN A 141 -16.39 -4.67 5.53
C ASN A 141 -15.98 -6.03 6.12
N VAL A 142 -14.71 -6.38 5.93
CA VAL A 142 -14.11 -7.63 6.43
C VAL A 142 -12.78 -7.28 7.06
N SER A 143 -12.51 -7.78 8.27
CA SER A 143 -11.22 -7.53 8.92
C SER A 143 -10.07 -8.04 8.04
N SER A 144 -8.91 -7.36 8.07
CA SER A 144 -7.79 -7.71 7.17
C SER A 144 -7.32 -9.15 7.35
N GLY A 145 -7.24 -9.63 8.61
CA GLY A 145 -6.85 -11.00 8.91
C GLY A 145 -7.86 -12.02 8.36
N GLN A 146 -9.15 -11.82 8.62
CA GLN A 146 -10.19 -12.70 8.07
C GLN A 146 -10.22 -12.65 6.55
N SER A 147 -10.00 -11.49 5.93
CA SER A 147 -9.91 -11.37 4.48
C SER A 147 -8.77 -12.25 3.94
N VAL A 148 -7.61 -12.25 4.61
CA VAL A 148 -6.51 -13.16 4.26
C VAL A 148 -6.93 -14.62 4.42
N ASP A 149 -7.62 -14.98 5.49
CA ASP A 149 -8.12 -16.36 5.70
C ASP A 149 -9.11 -16.77 4.60
N TYR A 150 -10.06 -15.91 4.21
CA TYR A 150 -11.02 -16.17 3.14
C TYR A 150 -10.31 -16.37 1.79
N ILE A 151 -9.37 -15.48 1.46
CA ILE A 151 -8.66 -15.48 0.19
C ILE A 151 -7.68 -16.65 0.10
N SER A 152 -6.88 -16.88 1.14
CA SER A 152 -5.86 -17.95 1.19
C SER A 152 -6.47 -19.35 1.18
N SER A 153 -7.64 -19.50 1.80
CA SER A 153 -8.40 -20.75 1.84
C SER A 153 -9.24 -20.98 0.57
N GLY A 154 -9.51 -19.92 -0.20
CA GLY A 154 -10.32 -19.97 -1.41
C GLY A 154 -11.83 -20.05 -1.16
N LYS A 155 -12.27 -19.92 0.10
CA LYS A 155 -13.70 -19.96 0.46
C LYS A 155 -14.49 -18.82 -0.19
N ALA A 156 -13.92 -17.62 -0.20
CA ALA A 156 -14.49 -16.46 -0.85
C ALA A 156 -13.37 -15.54 -1.29
N VAL A 157 -13.31 -15.22 -2.58
CA VAL A 157 -12.24 -14.41 -3.17
C VAL A 157 -12.88 -13.16 -3.78
N PRO A 158 -12.58 -11.95 -3.29
CA PRO A 158 -13.08 -10.72 -3.87
C PRO A 158 -12.30 -10.38 -5.16
N ASP A 159 -12.84 -9.48 -5.96
CA ASP A 159 -12.13 -8.94 -7.12
C ASP A 159 -10.98 -8.00 -6.71
N ALA A 160 -11.13 -7.31 -5.57
CA ALA A 160 -10.08 -6.47 -5.00
C ALA A 160 -10.03 -6.53 -3.47
N PHE A 161 -8.85 -6.26 -2.93
CA PHE A 161 -8.60 -6.29 -1.49
C PHE A 161 -7.84 -5.04 -1.04
N THR A 162 -8.38 -4.34 -0.04
CA THR A 162 -7.77 -3.14 0.55
C THR A 162 -7.47 -3.37 2.04
N PRO A 163 -6.35 -4.01 2.39
CA PRO A 163 -5.99 -4.32 3.77
C PRO A 163 -5.63 -3.05 4.55
N SER A 164 -5.69 -3.13 5.87
CA SER A 164 -5.17 -2.10 6.78
C SER A 164 -3.64 -1.94 6.71
N SER A 165 -2.91 -2.93 6.19
CA SER A 165 -1.45 -2.93 6.06
C SER A 165 -0.96 -3.84 4.92
N ASP A 166 0.14 -3.47 4.28
CA ASP A 166 0.81 -4.26 3.25
C ASP A 166 1.35 -5.60 3.77
N LEU A 167 1.54 -5.76 5.08
CA LEU A 167 1.95 -7.03 5.68
C LEU A 167 0.95 -8.16 5.36
N TRP A 168 -0.34 -7.84 5.26
CA TRP A 168 -1.37 -8.82 4.87
C TRP A 168 -1.23 -9.26 3.41
N LYS A 169 -0.74 -8.39 2.53
CA LYS A 169 -0.40 -8.76 1.15
C LYS A 169 0.75 -9.77 1.14
N LEU A 170 1.79 -9.54 1.95
CA LEU A 170 2.91 -10.48 2.06
C LEU A 170 2.49 -11.85 2.60
N MET A 171 1.51 -11.90 3.51
CA MET A 171 0.96 -13.17 3.99
C MET A 171 0.26 -13.95 2.87
N LEU A 172 -0.55 -13.27 2.05
CA LEU A 172 -1.19 -13.89 0.89
C LEU A 172 -0.17 -14.43 -0.12
N ASP A 173 0.87 -13.64 -0.40
CA ASP A 173 1.94 -14.04 -1.31
C ASP A 173 2.72 -15.26 -0.75
N ALA A 174 2.97 -15.30 0.56
CA ALA A 174 3.60 -16.45 1.24
C ALA A 174 2.72 -17.71 1.17
N ASP A 175 1.39 -17.54 1.22
CA ASP A 175 0.41 -18.62 1.05
C ASP A 175 0.22 -19.05 -0.41
N GLY A 176 0.98 -18.45 -1.34
CA GLY A 176 0.96 -18.77 -2.77
C GLY A 176 -0.18 -18.12 -3.54
N VAL A 177 -0.94 -17.21 -2.93
CA VAL A 177 -1.95 -16.41 -3.61
C VAL A 177 -1.26 -15.24 -4.28
N LYS A 178 -1.21 -15.24 -5.61
CA LYS A 178 -0.62 -14.11 -6.36
C LYS A 178 -1.56 -12.92 -6.34
N SER A 179 -1.17 -11.88 -5.61
CA SER A 179 -1.87 -10.60 -5.61
C SER A 179 -1.14 -9.61 -6.54
N THR A 180 -1.80 -9.21 -7.64
CA THR A 180 -1.24 -8.24 -8.61
C THR A 180 -1.05 -6.85 -8.02
#